data_AF-A0A835Q4X0-F1
#
_entry.id   AF-A0A835Q4X0-F1
#
_cell.length_a   1.000
_cell.length_b   1.000
_cell.length_c   1.000
_cell.angle_alpha   90.00
_cell.angle_beta   90.00
_cell.angle_gamma   90.00
#
_symmetry.space_group_name_H-M   'P 1'
#
loop_
_entity.id
_entity.type
_entity.pdbx_description
1 polymer ?
#
loop_
_entity_poly.entity_id
_entity_poly.type
_entity_poly.pdbx_seq_one_letter_code
_entity_poly.pdbx_strand_id
1 'polypeptide(L)'
;MSPSQSLGGTSRVGRVLGPCLDRIVKNAAWRKHSSLVASCKSLLDRLDSIVDSPVDPASPLVGLSPDDADAALRALILALEAGSPKVAEPALDAVYSLLSQSLLRGEIEDSSTSGDSAVITVQLVSSIYACGGFGDDALELSVLRVLLSAVRSSVFVLRGECLVQIVKSCYNVYLGSQSAINQVCAKAVLFQILMIVYARVEVDDIEVEVNKVLVADVLDLTDKSLNDSNIVQEAQNFINEASGGARLSHLTIKHGNVVSRDLMTGTILLG
;
A
#
# COMPACT_ATOMS: atom_id res chain seq x y z
N MET A 1 -17.19 -8.10 -32.14
CA MET A 1 -16.91 -6.97 -31.24
C MET A 1 -15.63 -7.33 -30.52
N SER A 2 -14.50 -6.73 -30.90
CA SER A 2 -13.23 -6.98 -30.22
C SER A 2 -13.34 -6.46 -28.79
N PRO A 3 -13.01 -7.26 -27.76
CA PRO A 3 -12.94 -6.73 -26.41
C PRO A 3 -11.90 -5.60 -26.43
N SER A 4 -12.25 -4.45 -25.88
CA SER A 4 -11.31 -3.37 -25.62
C SER A 4 -10.15 -3.95 -24.81
N GLN A 5 -9.01 -4.19 -25.44
CA GLN A 5 -7.80 -4.60 -24.73
C GLN A 5 -7.50 -3.49 -23.71
N SER A 6 -7.57 -3.83 -22.43
CA SER A 6 -7.03 -2.97 -21.38
C SER A 6 -5.55 -2.77 -21.67
N LEU A 7 -5.07 -1.52 -21.62
CA LEU A 7 -3.64 -1.20 -21.66
C LEU A 7 -2.90 -2.11 -20.67
N GLY A 8 -1.80 -2.74 -21.10
CA GLY A 8 -1.02 -3.68 -20.28
C GLY A 8 -1.44 -5.15 -20.44
N GLY A 9 -2.05 -5.52 -21.57
CA GLY A 9 -2.32 -6.92 -21.91
C GLY A 9 -3.30 -7.66 -20.99
N THR A 10 -3.12 -8.98 -20.91
CA THR A 10 -4.05 -9.89 -20.22
C THR A 10 -3.62 -10.30 -18.82
N SER A 11 -2.34 -10.10 -18.47
CA SER A 11 -1.79 -10.42 -17.15
C SER A 11 -2.41 -9.58 -16.03
N ARG A 12 -2.47 -10.12 -14.80
CA ARG A 12 -3.08 -9.40 -13.66
C ARG A 12 -2.33 -8.11 -13.34
N VAL A 13 -1.00 -8.19 -13.27
CA VAL A 13 -0.15 -7.03 -13.04
C VAL A 13 -0.22 -6.05 -14.21
N GLY A 14 -0.26 -6.55 -15.45
CA GLY A 14 -0.40 -5.69 -16.61
C GLY A 14 -1.69 -4.87 -16.61
N ARG A 15 -2.83 -5.45 -16.24
CA ARG A 15 -4.10 -4.71 -16.07
C ARG A 15 -4.06 -3.63 -14.99
N VAL A 16 -3.23 -3.81 -13.96
CA VAL A 16 -3.02 -2.83 -12.90
C VAL A 16 -2.08 -1.72 -13.37
N LEU A 17 -0.94 -2.10 -13.95
CA LEU A 17 0.11 -1.16 -14.31
C LEU A 17 -0.21 -0.38 -15.58
N GLY A 18 -0.83 -1.00 -16.59
CA GLY A 18 -1.00 -0.40 -17.91
C GLY A 18 -1.71 0.97 -17.89
N PRO A 19 -2.89 1.10 -17.26
CA PRO A 19 -3.56 2.39 -17.12
C PRO A 19 -2.74 3.41 -16.31
N CYS A 20 -1.99 2.97 -15.30
CA CYS A 20 -1.15 3.84 -14.48
C CYS A 20 0.07 4.35 -15.26
N LEU A 21 0.74 3.48 -16.01
CA LEU A 21 1.88 3.82 -16.87
C LEU A 21 1.46 4.78 -17.99
N ASP A 22 0.29 4.58 -18.60
CA ASP A 22 -0.26 5.52 -19.58
C ASP A 22 -0.54 6.91 -18.96
N ARG A 23 -1.11 6.96 -17.74
CA ARG A 23 -1.25 8.22 -16.98
C ARG A 23 0.09 8.87 -16.68
N ILE A 24 1.11 8.10 -16.28
CA ILE A 24 2.48 8.58 -16.04
C ILE A 24 3.04 9.21 -17.32
N VAL A 25 2.96 8.52 -18.45
CA VAL A 25 3.46 9.00 -19.75
C VAL A 25 2.77 10.30 -20.18
N LYS A 26 1.46 10.42 -19.96
CA LYS A 26 0.67 11.61 -20.30
C LYS A 26 0.99 12.82 -19.42
N ASN A 27 1.31 12.59 -18.15
CA ASN A 27 1.62 13.66 -17.19
C ASN A 27 3.12 14.01 -17.14
N ALA A 28 4.00 13.12 -17.61
CA ALA A 28 5.43 13.35 -17.61
C ALA A 28 5.83 14.44 -18.62
N ALA A 29 6.57 15.44 -18.13
CA ALA A 29 7.14 16.47 -19.00
C ALA A 29 8.27 15.87 -19.85
N TRP A 30 7.99 15.54 -21.12
CA TRP A 30 8.90 14.85 -22.04
C TRP A 30 10.36 15.35 -22.03
N ARG A 31 10.57 16.68 -21.97
CA ARG A 31 11.91 17.27 -21.98
C ARG A 31 12.72 16.99 -20.72
N LYS A 32 12.06 16.80 -19.58
CA LYS A 32 12.71 16.52 -18.28
C LYS A 32 12.75 15.02 -17.98
N HIS A 33 11.74 14.27 -18.40
CA HIS A 33 11.51 12.89 -17.99
C HIS A 33 11.61 11.91 -19.16
N SER A 34 12.48 12.18 -20.14
CA SER A 34 12.59 11.36 -21.36
C SER A 34 12.94 9.89 -21.07
N SER A 35 13.81 9.64 -20.08
CA SER A 35 14.17 8.29 -19.62
C SER A 35 12.98 7.57 -18.98
N LEU A 36 12.24 8.24 -18.10
CA LEU A 36 11.03 7.70 -17.48
C LEU A 36 9.97 7.36 -18.53
N VAL A 37 9.72 8.26 -19.49
CA VAL A 37 8.72 8.01 -20.54
C VAL A 37 9.15 6.84 -21.43
N ALA A 38 10.43 6.75 -21.80
CA ALA A 38 10.95 5.63 -22.57
C ALA A 38 10.80 4.31 -21.79
N SER A 39 11.12 4.31 -20.49
CA SER A 39 10.96 3.15 -19.61
C SER A 39 9.49 2.70 -19.51
N CYS A 40 8.55 3.62 -19.29
CA CYS A 40 7.13 3.29 -19.20
C CYS A 40 6.56 2.75 -20.52
N LYS A 41 6.94 3.33 -21.67
CA LYS A 41 6.50 2.84 -22.99
C LYS A 41 7.04 1.45 -23.29
N SER A 42 8.34 1.25 -23.07
CA SER A 42 8.96 -0.07 -23.26
C SER A 42 8.33 -1.12 -22.35
N LEU A 43 7.97 -0.75 -21.11
CA LEU A 43 7.30 -1.65 -20.19
C LEU A 43 5.86 -1.97 -20.64
N LEU A 44 5.10 -1.00 -21.14
CA LEU A 44 3.77 -1.23 -21.72
C LEU A 44 3.83 -2.25 -22.86
N ASP A 45 4.78 -2.09 -23.79
CA ASP A 45 4.96 -3.01 -24.92
C ASP A 45 5.28 -4.45 -24.44
N ARG A 46 6.07 -4.59 -23.36
CA ARG A 46 6.36 -5.88 -22.74
C ARG A 46 5.11 -6.49 -22.11
N LEU A 47 4.38 -5.72 -21.30
CA LEU A 47 3.18 -6.17 -20.58
C LEU A 47 2.07 -6.65 -21.51
N ASP A 48 1.94 -6.05 -22.70
CA ASP A 48 0.95 -6.47 -23.70
C ASP A 48 1.16 -7.91 -24.19
N SER A 49 2.41 -8.39 -24.18
CA SER A 49 2.76 -9.75 -24.60
C SER A 49 2.84 -10.75 -23.45
N ILE A 50 2.86 -10.28 -22.19
CA ILE A 50 3.00 -11.12 -21.00
C ILE A 50 1.65 -11.76 -20.65
N VAL A 51 1.70 -13.08 -20.47
CA VAL A 51 0.64 -13.88 -19.87
C VAL A 51 1.11 -14.30 -18.48
N ASP A 52 0.20 -14.36 -17.51
CA ASP A 52 0.51 -14.81 -16.15
C ASP A 52 1.27 -16.14 -16.18
N SER A 53 2.55 -16.10 -15.82
CA SER A 53 3.38 -17.29 -15.66
C SER A 53 3.13 -17.97 -14.31
N PRO A 54 3.51 -19.26 -14.16
CA PRO A 54 3.52 -19.91 -12.85
C PRO A 54 4.33 -19.09 -11.84
N VAL A 55 3.91 -19.14 -10.58
CA VAL A 55 4.46 -18.32 -9.50
C VAL A 55 5.95 -18.62 -9.31
N ASP A 56 6.81 -17.68 -9.69
CA ASP A 56 8.22 -17.68 -9.33
C ASP A 56 8.38 -17.04 -7.94
N PRO A 57 8.83 -17.78 -6.91
CA PRO A 57 9.02 -17.22 -5.57
C PRO A 57 10.11 -16.14 -5.52
N ALA A 58 11.02 -16.09 -6.49
CA ALA A 58 12.06 -15.07 -6.56
C ALA A 58 11.57 -13.74 -7.19
N SER A 59 10.41 -13.76 -7.85
CA SER A 59 9.85 -12.56 -8.48
C SER A 59 9.05 -11.72 -7.47
N PRO A 60 9.34 -10.41 -7.34
CA PRO A 60 8.56 -9.54 -6.45
C PRO A 60 7.17 -9.24 -7.00
N LEU A 61 6.89 -9.51 -8.28
CA LEU A 61 5.56 -9.33 -8.88
C LEU A 61 4.99 -10.66 -9.38
N VAL A 62 3.84 -11.03 -8.83
CA VAL A 62 3.17 -12.30 -9.15
C VAL A 62 2.81 -12.36 -10.64
N GLY A 63 3.29 -13.40 -11.32
CA GLY A 63 2.99 -13.67 -12.73
C GLY A 63 3.96 -13.05 -13.72
N LEU A 64 4.97 -12.29 -13.26
CA LEU A 64 6.07 -11.78 -14.08
C LEU A 64 7.38 -12.53 -13.81
N SER A 65 8.25 -12.57 -14.81
CA SER A 65 9.65 -12.95 -14.64
C SER A 65 10.37 -11.93 -13.73
N PRO A 66 11.46 -12.31 -13.05
CA PRO A 66 12.25 -11.37 -12.24
C PRO A 66 12.69 -10.13 -13.02
N ASP A 67 13.08 -10.28 -14.30
CA ASP A 67 13.53 -9.17 -15.16
C ASP A 67 12.38 -8.23 -15.57
N ASP A 68 11.17 -8.75 -15.78
CA ASP A 68 10.00 -7.92 -16.05
C ASP A 68 9.51 -7.23 -14.78
N ALA A 69 9.55 -7.94 -13.65
CA ALA A 69 9.14 -7.41 -12.36
C ALA A 69 10.06 -6.27 -11.91
N ASP A 70 11.37 -6.47 -12.04
CA ASP A 70 12.37 -5.45 -11.75
C ASP A 70 12.20 -4.22 -12.64
N ALA A 71 12.00 -4.40 -13.95
CA ALA A 71 11.72 -3.27 -14.85
C ALA A 71 10.43 -2.52 -14.48
N ALA A 72 9.39 -3.24 -14.04
CA ALA A 72 8.15 -2.64 -13.59
C ALA A 72 8.34 -1.79 -12.32
N LEU A 73 9.02 -2.33 -11.32
CA LEU A 73 9.30 -1.61 -10.08
C LEU A 73 10.23 -0.41 -10.32
N ARG A 74 11.23 -0.52 -11.20
CA ARG A 74 12.09 0.61 -11.57
C ARG A 74 11.32 1.74 -12.24
N ALA A 75 10.38 1.43 -13.13
CA ALA A 75 9.54 2.45 -13.76
C ALA A 75 8.70 3.22 -12.73
N LEU A 76 8.16 2.52 -11.73
CA LEU A 76 7.42 3.14 -10.62
C LEU A 76 8.33 4.00 -9.74
N ILE A 77 9.52 3.50 -9.36
CA ILE A 77 10.51 4.26 -8.59
C ILE A 77 10.89 5.56 -9.31
N LEU A 78 11.22 5.48 -10.61
CA LEU A 78 11.52 6.66 -11.42
C LEU A 78 10.37 7.66 -11.48
N ALA A 79 9.12 7.19 -11.47
CA ALA A 79 7.94 8.06 -11.47
C ALA A 79 7.75 8.76 -10.11
N LEU A 80 7.94 8.05 -9.00
CA LEU A 80 7.88 8.60 -7.65
C LEU A 80 8.99 9.65 -7.42
N GLU A 81 10.17 9.42 -7.97
CA GLU A 81 11.34 10.30 -7.86
C GLU A 81 11.36 11.45 -8.89
N ALA A 82 10.38 11.50 -9.80
CA ALA A 82 10.33 12.50 -10.87
C ALA A 82 10.10 13.94 -10.36
N GLY A 83 9.84 14.14 -9.07
CA GLY A 83 9.62 15.47 -8.49
C GLY A 83 8.35 16.16 -9.00
N SER A 84 7.35 15.39 -9.46
CA SER A 84 6.08 15.92 -9.96
C SER A 84 4.88 15.17 -9.36
N PRO A 85 3.98 15.85 -8.62
CA PRO A 85 2.79 15.21 -8.05
C PRO A 85 1.91 14.50 -9.06
N LYS A 86 1.73 15.10 -10.25
CA LYS A 86 0.94 14.52 -11.35
C LYS A 86 1.54 13.23 -11.92
N VAL A 87 2.81 12.96 -11.66
CA VAL A 87 3.52 11.74 -12.09
C VAL A 87 3.61 10.73 -10.94
N ALA A 88 3.82 11.22 -9.72
CA ALA A 88 3.90 10.38 -8.52
C ALA A 88 2.55 9.77 -8.13
N GLU A 89 1.44 10.52 -8.24
CA GLU A 89 0.08 10.03 -7.91
C GLU A 89 -0.30 8.74 -8.67
N PRO A 90 -0.22 8.65 -10.01
CA PRO A 90 -0.54 7.41 -10.71
C PRO A 90 0.45 6.28 -10.40
N ALA A 91 1.68 6.58 -9.97
CA ALA A 91 2.63 5.55 -9.53
C ALA A 91 2.24 4.98 -8.15
N LEU A 92 1.85 5.83 -7.20
CA LEU A 92 1.32 5.42 -5.89
C LEU A 92 0.04 4.60 -6.02
N ASP A 93 -0.86 4.99 -6.93
CA ASP A 93 -2.06 4.21 -7.27
C ASP A 93 -1.73 2.78 -7.75
N ALA A 94 -0.72 2.66 -8.61
CA ALA A 94 -0.24 1.38 -9.10
C ALA A 94 0.30 0.52 -7.95
N VAL A 95 1.14 1.07 -7.08
CA VAL A 95 1.68 0.36 -5.92
C VAL A 95 0.57 -0.08 -4.97
N TYR A 96 -0.37 0.82 -4.65
CA TYR A 96 -1.54 0.49 -3.82
C TYR A 96 -2.35 -0.67 -4.42
N SER A 97 -2.61 -0.62 -5.73
CA SER A 97 -3.37 -1.65 -6.45
C SER A 97 -2.65 -3.00 -6.46
N LEU A 98 -1.33 -2.99 -6.62
CA LEU A 98 -0.50 -4.20 -6.54
C LEU A 98 -0.53 -4.81 -5.13
N LEU A 99 -0.38 -3.99 -4.08
CA LEU A 99 -0.42 -4.44 -2.69
C LEU A 99 -1.81 -4.97 -2.29
N SER A 100 -2.86 -4.21 -2.64
CA SER A 100 -4.24 -4.57 -2.28
C SER A 100 -4.70 -5.88 -2.91
N GLN A 101 -4.16 -6.22 -4.09
CA GLN A 101 -4.42 -7.48 -4.79
C GLN A 101 -3.40 -8.57 -4.49
N SER A 102 -2.47 -8.36 -3.54
CA SER A 102 -1.39 -9.30 -3.18
C SER A 102 -0.51 -9.71 -4.37
N LEU A 103 -0.33 -8.79 -5.33
CA LEU A 103 0.50 -8.97 -6.52
C LEU A 103 1.95 -8.52 -6.27
N LEU A 104 2.18 -7.60 -5.34
CA LEU A 104 3.52 -7.18 -4.91
C LEU A 104 3.94 -7.95 -3.66
N ARG A 105 5.06 -8.67 -3.77
CA ARG A 105 5.70 -9.45 -2.73
C ARG A 105 7.03 -8.81 -2.34
N GLY A 106 7.43 -9.04 -1.10
CA GLY A 106 8.72 -8.60 -0.60
C GLY A 106 8.83 -8.82 0.89
N GLU A 107 10.06 -8.95 1.37
CA GLU A 107 10.36 -8.94 2.79
C GLU A 107 11.41 -7.87 3.04
N ILE A 108 11.08 -6.93 3.92
CA ILE A 108 11.96 -5.84 4.33
C ILE A 108 12.26 -6.02 5.82
N GLU A 109 13.52 -6.37 6.09
CA GLU A 109 14.11 -6.50 7.43
C GLU A 109 15.41 -5.70 7.51
N ASP A 110 15.82 -5.32 8.73
CA ASP A 110 16.94 -4.43 8.99
C ASP A 110 18.27 -4.95 8.45
N SER A 111 18.90 -4.17 7.55
CA SER A 111 20.32 -4.19 7.16
C SER A 111 20.94 -5.49 6.61
N SER A 112 20.21 -6.60 6.48
CA SER A 112 20.71 -7.87 5.94
C SER A 112 19.94 -8.40 4.73
N THR A 113 19.14 -7.58 4.06
CA THR A 113 18.46 -7.98 2.82
C THR A 113 19.50 -8.28 1.73
N SER A 114 19.75 -9.58 1.50
CA SER A 114 20.65 -10.07 0.47
C SER A 114 19.84 -10.50 -0.75
N GLY A 115 20.07 -9.82 -1.88
CA GLY A 115 19.43 -10.11 -3.17
C GLY A 115 18.82 -8.88 -3.85
N ASP A 116 18.96 -8.79 -5.17
CA ASP A 116 18.58 -7.62 -5.98
C ASP A 116 17.09 -7.26 -5.86
N SER A 117 16.20 -8.27 -5.74
CA SER A 117 14.76 -8.05 -5.56
C SER A 117 14.41 -7.42 -4.19
N ALA A 118 15.20 -7.70 -3.16
CA ALA A 118 14.99 -7.07 -1.86
C ALA A 118 15.44 -5.60 -1.90
N VAL A 119 16.56 -5.32 -2.57
CA VAL A 119 17.09 -3.96 -2.76
C VAL A 119 16.07 -3.06 -3.48
N ILE A 120 15.49 -3.52 -4.60
CA ILE A 120 14.52 -2.70 -5.34
C ILE A 120 13.24 -2.45 -4.55
N THR A 121 12.81 -3.41 -3.72
CA THR A 121 11.62 -3.26 -2.87
C THR A 121 11.86 -2.24 -1.75
N VAL A 122 13.05 -2.25 -1.14
CA VAL A 122 13.47 -1.23 -0.17
C VAL A 122 13.55 0.16 -0.81
N GLN A 123 14.08 0.24 -2.05
CA GLN A 123 14.12 1.49 -2.80
C GLN A 123 12.70 2.00 -3.08
N LEU A 124 11.79 1.15 -3.54
CA LEU A 124 10.38 1.52 -3.75
C LEU A 124 9.74 2.12 -2.50
N VAL A 125 9.89 1.45 -1.36
CA VAL A 125 9.36 1.93 -0.07
C VAL A 125 9.99 3.26 0.34
N SER A 126 11.30 3.43 0.10
CA SER A 126 12.00 4.70 0.37
C SER A 126 11.47 5.85 -0.51
N SER A 127 11.23 5.60 -1.80
CA SER A 127 10.66 6.59 -2.72
C SER A 127 9.21 6.96 -2.33
N ILE A 128 8.42 6.00 -1.82
CA ILE A 128 7.06 6.26 -1.30
C ILE A 128 7.10 7.23 -0.11
N TYR A 129 8.03 7.04 0.84
CA TYR A 129 8.16 7.97 1.97
C TYR A 129 8.50 9.40 1.52
N ALA A 130 9.37 9.54 0.51
CA ALA A 130 9.76 10.83 -0.02
C ALA A 130 8.58 11.59 -0.65
N CYS A 131 7.59 10.89 -1.21
CA CYS A 131 6.38 11.50 -1.77
C CYS A 131 5.52 12.26 -0.74
N GLY A 132 5.59 11.90 0.54
CA GLY A 132 4.87 12.61 1.60
C GLY A 132 5.39 14.04 1.85
N GLY A 133 6.60 14.36 1.41
CA GLY A 133 7.22 15.69 1.59
C GLY A 133 6.89 16.73 0.52
N PHE A 134 6.01 16.42 -0.43
CA PHE A 134 5.72 17.31 -1.57
C PHE A 134 4.81 18.48 -1.22
N GLY A 135 4.13 18.45 -0.07
CA GLY A 135 3.14 19.46 0.32
C GLY A 135 1.91 19.48 -0.59
N ASP A 136 1.54 18.32 -1.14
CA ASP A 136 0.36 18.12 -1.99
C ASP A 136 -0.62 17.19 -1.29
N ASP A 137 -1.83 17.71 -1.03
CA ASP A 137 -2.84 17.02 -0.23
C ASP A 137 -3.26 15.65 -0.82
N ALA A 138 -3.28 15.52 -2.16
CA ALA A 138 -3.67 14.28 -2.81
C ALA A 138 -2.56 13.23 -2.72
N LEU A 139 -1.29 13.65 -2.80
CA LEU A 139 -0.15 12.78 -2.55
C LEU A 139 -0.09 12.29 -1.11
N GLU A 140 -0.36 13.16 -0.13
CA GLU A 140 -0.39 12.77 1.29
C GLU A 140 -1.36 11.61 1.52
N LEU A 141 -2.61 11.71 1.02
CA LEU A 141 -3.61 10.64 1.11
C LEU A 141 -3.16 9.38 0.36
N SER A 142 -2.55 9.54 -0.82
CA SER A 142 -2.05 8.42 -1.61
C SER A 142 -0.95 7.65 -0.89
N VAL A 143 -0.01 8.36 -0.25
CA VAL A 143 1.04 7.77 0.58
C VAL A 143 0.43 7.01 1.77
N LEU A 144 -0.45 7.65 2.54
CA LEU A 144 -1.14 6.99 3.67
C LEU A 144 -1.84 5.69 3.25
N ARG A 145 -2.51 5.71 2.10
CA ARG A 145 -3.21 4.53 1.55
C ARG A 145 -2.24 3.41 1.14
N VAL A 146 -1.13 3.75 0.50
CA VAL A 146 -0.08 2.77 0.15
C VAL A 146 0.54 2.16 1.40
N LEU A 147 0.88 2.98 2.41
CA LEU A 147 1.49 2.51 3.65
C LEU A 147 0.57 1.59 4.44
N LEU A 148 -0.72 1.94 4.58
CA LEU A 148 -1.69 1.07 5.21
C LEU A 148 -1.85 -0.26 4.47
N SER A 149 -1.92 -0.22 3.13
CA SER A 149 -2.02 -1.43 2.30
C SER A 149 -0.77 -2.31 2.43
N ALA A 150 0.41 -1.71 2.52
CA ALA A 150 1.67 -2.42 2.71
C ALA A 150 1.71 -3.13 4.06
N VAL A 151 1.34 -2.45 5.16
CA VAL A 151 1.27 -3.07 6.49
C VAL A 151 0.22 -4.18 6.53
N ARG A 152 -0.94 -4.01 5.88
CA ARG A 152 -2.03 -5.01 5.88
C ARG A 152 -1.70 -6.27 5.08
N SER A 153 -0.83 -6.17 4.08
CA SER A 153 -0.49 -7.30 3.22
C SER A 153 0.14 -8.45 4.01
N SER A 154 -0.23 -9.70 3.69
CA SER A 154 0.41 -10.91 4.23
C SER A 154 1.58 -11.40 3.36
N VAL A 155 1.67 -10.92 2.12
CA VAL A 155 2.72 -11.30 1.16
C VAL A 155 3.81 -10.24 0.99
N PHE A 156 3.62 -9.08 1.64
CA PHE A 156 4.59 -7.98 1.70
C PHE A 156 4.91 -7.70 3.16
N VAL A 157 6.02 -8.28 3.63
CA VAL A 157 6.37 -8.37 5.05
C VAL A 157 7.29 -7.22 5.44
N LEU A 158 6.89 -6.46 6.45
CA LEU A 158 7.63 -5.30 6.96
C LEU A 158 8.01 -5.55 8.41
N ARG A 159 9.31 -5.52 8.72
CA ARG A 159 9.85 -5.76 10.06
C ARG A 159 10.77 -4.62 10.49
N GLY A 160 11.09 -4.58 11.78
CA GLY A 160 12.13 -3.70 12.34
C GLY A 160 11.90 -2.21 12.07
N GLU A 161 12.96 -1.51 11.65
CA GLU A 161 12.95 -0.07 11.44
C GLU A 161 11.95 0.38 10.37
N CYS A 162 11.59 -0.47 9.40
CA CYS A 162 10.62 -0.10 8.37
C CYS A 162 9.25 0.24 8.98
N LEU A 163 8.78 -0.51 9.97
CA LEU A 163 7.53 -0.20 10.68
C LEU A 163 7.63 1.15 11.41
N VAL A 164 8.79 1.45 12.01
CA VAL A 164 9.04 2.73 12.67
C VAL A 164 9.00 3.89 11.65
N GLN A 165 9.57 3.71 10.45
CA GLN A 165 9.52 4.70 9.39
C GLN A 165 8.09 4.94 8.86
N ILE A 166 7.28 3.88 8.76
CA ILE A 166 5.85 4.01 8.39
C ILE A 166 5.10 4.85 9.41
N VAL A 167 5.24 4.55 10.70
CA VAL A 167 4.60 5.32 11.77
C VAL A 167 5.07 6.78 11.74
N LYS A 168 6.38 7.03 11.58
CA LYS A 168 6.93 8.39 11.44
C LYS A 168 6.35 9.11 10.23
N SER A 169 6.24 8.45 9.08
CA SER A 169 5.68 9.04 7.85
C SER A 169 4.22 9.45 8.05
N CYS A 170 3.38 8.57 8.61
CA CYS A 170 1.99 8.90 8.91
C CYS A 170 1.88 10.03 9.95
N TYR A 171 2.74 10.05 10.96
CA TYR A 171 2.78 11.11 11.97
C TYR A 171 3.20 12.47 11.39
N ASN A 172 4.13 12.47 10.44
CA ASN A 172 4.53 13.69 9.72
C ASN A 172 3.37 14.27 8.91
N VAL A 173 2.56 13.45 8.25
CA VAL A 173 1.33 13.93 7.58
C VAL A 173 0.33 14.47 8.60
N TYR A 174 0.13 13.76 9.72
CA TYR A 174 -0.79 14.19 10.77
C TYR A 174 -0.43 15.57 11.35
N LEU A 175 0.85 15.85 11.60
CA LEU A 175 1.27 17.14 12.17
C LEU A 175 1.56 18.22 11.12
N GLY A 176 1.98 17.82 9.92
CA GLY A 176 2.49 18.74 8.89
C GLY A 176 1.47 19.15 7.83
N SER A 177 0.43 18.34 7.62
CA SER A 177 -0.56 18.60 6.57
C SER A 177 -1.34 19.89 6.86
N GLN A 178 -1.65 20.64 5.80
CA GLN A 178 -2.53 21.81 5.88
C GLN A 178 -4.02 21.44 5.74
N SER A 179 -4.31 20.19 5.34
CA SER A 179 -5.67 19.68 5.21
C SER A 179 -6.11 18.98 6.49
N ALA A 180 -7.13 19.53 7.15
CA ALA A 180 -7.72 18.91 8.33
C ALA A 180 -8.24 17.48 8.05
N ILE A 181 -8.75 17.22 6.84
CA ILE A 181 -9.15 15.88 6.40
C ILE A 181 -7.94 14.94 6.39
N ASN A 182 -6.82 15.38 5.82
CA ASN A 182 -5.61 14.57 5.77
C ASN A 182 -5.03 14.31 7.16
N GLN A 183 -5.10 15.29 8.06
CA GLN A 183 -4.70 15.10 9.46
C GLN A 183 -5.56 14.00 10.13
N VAL A 184 -6.88 14.04 9.97
CA VAL A 184 -7.79 13.02 10.51
C VAL A 184 -7.57 11.66 9.86
N CYS A 185 -7.39 11.60 8.54
CA CYS A 185 -7.03 10.38 7.81
C CYS A 185 -5.72 9.77 8.33
N ALA A 186 -4.67 10.59 8.46
CA ALA A 186 -3.37 10.17 8.97
C ALA A 186 -3.47 9.61 10.39
N LYS A 187 -4.24 10.27 11.26
CA LYS A 187 -4.52 9.80 12.62
C LYS A 187 -5.23 8.45 12.59
N ALA A 188 -6.28 8.30 11.80
CA ALA A 188 -7.00 7.03 11.68
C ALA A 188 -6.12 5.90 11.10
N VAL A 189 -5.28 6.20 10.11
CA VAL A 189 -4.31 5.25 9.54
C VAL A 189 -3.27 4.82 10.58
N LEU A 190 -2.76 5.75 11.40
CA LEU A 190 -1.84 5.42 12.51
C LEU A 190 -2.49 4.41 13.47
N PHE A 191 -3.72 4.67 13.90
CA PHE A 191 -4.46 3.73 14.75
C PHE A 191 -4.66 2.37 14.07
N GLN A 192 -5.07 2.35 12.80
CA GLN A 192 -5.28 1.11 12.05
C GLN A 192 -3.99 0.29 11.93
N ILE A 193 -2.86 0.93 11.63
CA ILE A 193 -1.54 0.29 11.56
C ILE A 193 -1.14 -0.30 12.91
N LEU A 194 -1.32 0.45 14.00
CA LEU A 194 -1.01 -0.03 15.35
C LEU A 194 -1.88 -1.24 15.73
N MET A 195 -3.17 -1.22 15.41
CA MET A 195 -4.06 -2.35 15.66
C MET A 195 -3.64 -3.60 14.88
N ILE A 196 -3.21 -3.45 13.62
CA ILE A 196 -2.70 -4.58 12.82
C ILE A 196 -1.41 -5.14 13.42
N VAL A 197 -0.44 -4.28 13.72
CA VAL A 197 0.84 -4.71 14.30
C VAL A 197 0.63 -5.38 15.65
N TYR A 198 -0.23 -4.82 16.52
CA TYR A 198 -0.55 -5.40 17.81
C TYR A 198 -1.19 -6.78 17.66
N ALA A 199 -2.20 -6.93 16.79
CA ALA A 199 -2.84 -8.22 16.55
C ALA A 199 -1.83 -9.27 16.07
N ARG A 200 -0.94 -8.92 15.12
CA ARG A 200 0.11 -9.82 14.63
C ARG A 200 1.06 -10.28 15.74
N VAL A 201 1.45 -9.36 16.62
CA VAL A 201 2.31 -9.67 17.77
C VAL A 201 1.59 -10.54 18.80
N GLU A 202 0.29 -10.33 19.01
CA GLU A 202 -0.51 -11.10 19.96
C GLU A 202 -0.66 -12.57 19.55
N VAL A 203 -0.84 -12.84 18.25
CA VAL A 203 -0.99 -14.21 17.73
C VAL A 203 0.31 -14.83 17.19
N ASP A 204 1.38 -14.04 17.09
CA ASP A 204 2.65 -14.41 16.45
C ASP A 204 2.47 -14.91 14.99
N ASP A 205 1.62 -14.23 14.23
CA ASP A 205 1.29 -14.55 12.84
C ASP A 205 1.14 -13.26 12.01
N ILE A 206 1.43 -13.33 10.72
CA ILE A 206 1.22 -12.24 9.77
C ILE A 206 -0.22 -12.14 9.28
N GLU A 207 -0.94 -13.28 9.28
CA GLU A 207 -2.33 -13.37 8.88
C GLU A 207 -3.25 -13.06 10.07
N VAL A 208 -3.72 -11.81 10.13
CA VAL A 208 -4.65 -11.36 11.17
C VAL A 208 -5.84 -10.65 10.57
N GLU A 209 -7.02 -10.90 11.15
CA GLU A 209 -8.21 -10.13 10.85
C GLU A 209 -8.35 -9.01 11.88
N VAL A 210 -8.31 -7.76 11.40
CA VAL A 210 -8.40 -6.57 12.23
C VAL A 210 -9.57 -5.74 11.73
N ASN A 211 -10.47 -5.37 12.65
CA ASN A 211 -11.59 -4.49 12.33
C ASN A 211 -11.10 -3.12 11.86
N LYS A 212 -11.87 -2.53 10.95
CA LYS A 212 -11.64 -1.15 10.52
C LYS A 212 -11.89 -0.20 11.69
N VAL A 213 -11.00 0.78 11.85
CA VAL A 213 -11.16 1.82 12.83
C VAL A 213 -12.34 2.73 12.47
N LEU A 214 -13.13 3.11 13.47
CA LEU A 214 -14.13 4.16 13.35
C LEU A 214 -13.45 5.49 13.64
N VAL A 215 -13.50 6.42 12.69
CA VAL A 215 -12.82 7.72 12.80
C VAL A 215 -13.37 8.53 13.98
N ALA A 216 -14.67 8.40 14.28
CA ALA A 216 -15.28 9.03 15.45
C ALA A 216 -14.59 8.60 16.76
N ASP A 217 -14.37 7.29 16.95
CA ASP A 217 -13.72 6.75 18.15
C ASP A 217 -12.28 7.28 18.30
N VAL A 218 -11.58 7.48 17.18
CA VAL A 218 -10.20 8.01 17.14
C VAL A 218 -10.16 9.49 17.51
N LEU A 219 -11.17 10.26 17.13
CA LEU A 219 -11.26 11.70 17.39
C LEU A 219 -11.75 11.99 18.81
N ASP A 220 -12.65 11.18 19.35
CA ASP A 220 -13.10 11.30 20.74
C ASP A 220 -11.94 11.13 21.73
N LEU A 221 -10.88 10.42 21.35
CA LEU A 221 -9.65 10.28 22.13
C LEU A 221 -8.72 11.52 22.09
N THR A 222 -8.87 12.48 21.18
CA THR A 222 -8.00 13.70 21.12
C THR A 222 -8.50 14.80 20.17
N ASP A 223 -8.46 16.05 20.68
CA ASP A 223 -8.66 17.37 20.03
C ASP A 223 -10.05 17.69 19.41
N LYS A 224 -10.77 18.61 20.07
CA LYS A 224 -12.11 19.10 19.64
C LYS A 224 -12.07 19.95 18.35
N SER A 225 -10.91 20.38 17.89
CA SER A 225 -10.77 21.26 16.72
C SER A 225 -11.01 20.57 15.38
N LEU A 226 -10.96 19.23 15.33
CA LEU A 226 -11.11 18.43 14.11
C LEU A 226 -12.45 17.66 14.03
N ASN A 227 -13.38 17.91 14.96
CA ASN A 227 -14.64 17.15 15.09
C ASN A 227 -15.76 17.63 14.14
N ASP A 228 -15.42 18.17 12.97
CA ASP A 228 -16.42 18.52 11.96
C ASP A 228 -16.98 17.25 11.33
N SER A 229 -18.30 17.09 11.35
CA SER A 229 -18.98 15.88 10.84
C SER A 229 -18.63 15.57 9.38
N ASN A 230 -18.37 16.57 8.54
CA ASN A 230 -17.98 16.34 7.15
C ASN A 230 -16.56 15.77 7.07
N ILE A 231 -15.62 16.33 7.85
CA ILE A 231 -14.24 15.85 7.93
C ILE A 231 -14.21 14.39 8.41
N VAL A 232 -15.00 14.07 9.45
CA VAL A 232 -15.12 12.70 9.96
C VAL A 232 -15.65 11.75 8.89
N GLN A 233 -16.68 12.15 8.14
CA GLN A 233 -17.27 11.32 7.11
C GLN A 233 -16.31 11.08 5.94
N GLU A 234 -15.62 12.11 5.47
CA GLU A 234 -14.63 11.99 4.39
C GLU A 234 -13.47 11.10 4.80
N ALA A 235 -12.94 11.28 6.01
CA ALA A 235 -11.88 10.42 6.54
C ALA A 235 -12.35 8.98 6.74
N GLN A 236 -13.60 8.75 7.14
CA GLN A 236 -14.15 7.40 7.27
C GLN A 236 -14.27 6.72 5.90
N ASN A 237 -14.67 7.47 4.86
CA ASN A 237 -14.71 6.96 3.49
C ASN A 237 -13.30 6.57 3.02
N PHE A 238 -12.30 7.41 3.30
CA PHE A 238 -10.90 7.11 3.00
C PHE A 238 -10.42 5.81 3.68
N ILE A 239 -10.65 5.65 4.99
CA ILE A 239 -10.29 4.41 5.71
C ILE A 239 -10.99 3.18 5.13
N ASN A 240 -12.26 3.32 4.76
CA ASN A 240 -13.04 2.24 4.18
C ASN A 240 -12.48 1.79 2.83
N GLU A 241 -12.03 2.73 1.99
CA GLU A 241 -11.37 2.46 0.72
C GLU A 241 -9.98 1.83 0.95
N ALA A 242 -9.13 2.48 1.74
CA ALA A 242 -7.73 2.08 1.94
C ALA A 242 -7.57 0.72 2.62
N SER A 243 -8.51 0.35 3.49
CA SER A 243 -8.47 -0.93 4.22
C SER A 243 -8.95 -2.13 3.38
N GLY A 244 -9.43 -1.92 2.14
CA GLY A 244 -10.08 -2.96 1.34
C GLY A 244 -11.43 -3.40 1.92
N GLY A 245 -12.22 -4.17 1.18
CA GLY A 245 -13.63 -4.46 1.46
C GLY A 245 -13.98 -5.33 2.68
N ALA A 246 -13.26 -5.26 3.81
CA ALA A 246 -13.64 -5.95 5.05
C ALA A 246 -14.79 -5.25 5.80
N ARG A 247 -15.63 -6.03 6.49
CA ARG A 247 -16.86 -5.60 7.14
C ARG A 247 -16.60 -4.77 8.40
N LEU A 248 -17.39 -3.72 8.58
CA LEU A 248 -17.45 -2.93 9.81
C LEU A 248 -17.99 -3.83 10.93
N SER A 249 -17.19 -4.07 11.97
CA SER A 249 -17.73 -4.48 13.26
C SER A 249 -17.06 -3.67 14.37
N HIS A 250 -17.91 -3.20 15.28
CA HIS A 250 -17.63 -2.24 16.34
C HIS A 250 -16.44 -2.69 17.21
N LEU A 251 -15.42 -1.84 17.33
CA LEU A 251 -14.31 -2.03 18.28
C LEU A 251 -14.87 -1.94 19.70
N THR A 252 -15.06 -3.09 20.35
CA THR A 252 -15.22 -3.11 21.81
C THR A 252 -13.86 -3.36 22.41
N ILE A 253 -13.15 -2.29 22.78
CA ILE A 253 -11.96 -2.39 23.63
C ILE A 253 -12.44 -2.91 24.99
N LYS A 254 -12.37 -4.23 25.20
CA LYS A 254 -12.50 -4.79 26.53
C LYS A 254 -11.19 -4.51 27.25
N HIS A 255 -11.17 -3.44 28.03
CA HIS A 255 -10.19 -3.26 29.09
C HIS A 255 -10.11 -4.55 29.91
N GLY A 256 -8.95 -5.18 29.92
CA GLY A 256 -8.54 -6.20 30.88
C GLY A 256 -9.47 -7.41 30.99
N ASN A 257 -9.18 -8.45 30.23
CA ASN A 257 -9.07 -9.80 30.82
C ASN A 257 -8.47 -10.75 29.79
N VAL A 258 -7.36 -11.38 30.18
CA VAL A 258 -6.93 -12.66 29.63
C VAL A 258 -8.10 -13.62 29.79
N VAL A 259 -8.77 -13.96 28.69
CA VAL A 259 -9.66 -15.12 28.62
C VAL A 259 -9.15 -16.00 27.50
N SER A 260 -8.23 -16.89 27.89
CA SER A 260 -8.06 -18.18 27.25
C SER A 260 -9.42 -18.85 27.16
N ARG A 261 -9.87 -19.20 25.96
CA ARG A 261 -10.94 -20.19 25.75
C ARG A 261 -10.88 -20.80 24.34
N ASP A 262 -10.47 -22.07 24.37
CA ASP A 262 -10.94 -23.20 23.56
C ASP A 262 -10.50 -23.28 22.09
N LEU A 263 -9.23 -23.70 21.92
CA LEU A 263 -8.98 -24.87 21.07
C LEU A 263 -9.77 -26.05 21.63
N MET A 264 -10.86 -26.47 20.98
CA MET A 264 -11.29 -27.87 20.86
C MET A 264 -12.66 -27.94 20.18
N THR A 265 -12.66 -28.13 18.87
CA THR A 265 -13.61 -29.04 18.21
C THR A 265 -13.03 -29.48 16.87
N GLY A 266 -11.88 -30.16 16.94
CA GLY A 266 -11.33 -30.95 15.86
C GLY A 266 -11.72 -32.41 16.07
N THR A 267 -12.81 -32.81 15.41
CA THR A 267 -13.22 -34.20 15.24
C THR A 267 -12.07 -35.02 14.65
N ILE A 268 -11.44 -35.89 15.44
CA ILE A 268 -10.61 -36.97 14.94
C ILE A 268 -11.37 -38.28 15.19
N LEU A 269 -11.87 -38.85 14.10
CA LEU A 269 -12.30 -40.24 14.04
C LEU A 269 -11.10 -41.14 14.36
N LEU A 270 -11.28 -42.05 15.31
CA LEU A 270 -10.45 -43.24 15.46
C LEU A 270 -11.10 -44.39 14.68
N GLY A 271 -10.35 -44.91 13.72
CA GLY A 271 -10.42 -46.28 13.20
C GLY A 271 -9.03 -46.87 13.27
#